data_AF-A0A7V2CW19-F1
#
_entry.id   AF-A0A7V2CW19-F1
#
_cell.length_a   1.000
_cell.length_b   1.000
_cell.length_c   1.000
_cell.angle_alpha   90.00
_cell.angle_beta   90.00
_cell.angle_gamma   90.00
#
_symmetry.space_group_name_H-M   'P 1'
#
loop_
_entity.id
_entity.type
_entity.pdbx_description
1 polymer ?
#
loop_
_entity_poly.entity_id
_entity_poly.type
_entity_poly.pdbx_seq_one_letter_code
_entity_poly.pdbx_strand_id
1 'polypeptide(L)'
;MTWDGLGLDVIGGAQLRRATAIMSQDAFLWNDTIRENIRFGRAGAGDAEVVEAARRAQAHDFIERLERGYDTLCGERGSKLSGGQRQRVALARVFLRDPALVVLDEPTSALDLETEARLQVDLDALCHGRTTFIVAHRLSTLRSVDRILVFRQGRIVEDGPLEALLAIPGGHFRRLHELQTVVTVADEG
;
A
#
# COMPACT_ATOMS: atom_id res chain seq x y z
N MET A 1 -10.71 -0.29 -22.13
CA MET A 1 -10.20 -1.02 -20.94
C MET A 1 -11.21 -2.09 -20.57
N THR A 2 -10.75 -3.27 -20.20
CA THR A 2 -11.60 -4.41 -19.83
C THR A 2 -11.14 -4.98 -18.49
N TRP A 3 -12.01 -5.72 -17.82
CA TRP A 3 -11.72 -6.51 -16.62
C TRP A 3 -12.27 -7.91 -16.87
N ASP A 4 -11.41 -8.93 -16.78
CA ASP A 4 -11.75 -10.32 -17.13
C ASP A 4 -12.46 -10.46 -18.49
N GLY A 5 -12.05 -9.65 -19.47
CA GLY A 5 -12.63 -9.63 -20.81
C GLY A 5 -13.93 -8.81 -20.95
N LEU A 6 -14.52 -8.32 -19.86
CA LEU A 6 -15.73 -7.48 -19.89
C LEU A 6 -15.37 -5.99 -19.95
N GLY A 7 -16.14 -5.22 -20.72
CA GLY A 7 -16.04 -3.76 -20.73
C GLY A 7 -16.35 -3.14 -19.35
N LEU A 8 -15.65 -2.07 -18.98
CA LEU A 8 -15.89 -1.41 -17.68
C LEU A 8 -17.29 -0.78 -17.59
N ASP A 9 -17.86 -0.39 -18.73
CA ASP A 9 -19.24 0.06 -18.88
C ASP A 9 -20.26 -1.03 -18.51
N VAL A 10 -19.94 -2.29 -18.81
CA VAL A 10 -20.77 -3.45 -18.47
C VAL A 10 -20.73 -3.75 -16.96
N ILE A 11 -19.55 -3.67 -16.35
CA ILE A 11 -19.36 -3.93 -14.91
C ILE A 11 -19.97 -2.81 -14.07
N GLY A 12 -19.81 -1.56 -14.52
CA GLY A 12 -20.28 -0.38 -13.82
C GLY A 12 -19.43 -0.01 -12.60
N GLY A 13 -19.44 1.28 -12.26
CA GLY A 13 -18.52 1.84 -11.26
C GLY A 13 -18.72 1.30 -9.83
N ALA A 14 -19.93 0.89 -9.45
CA ALA A 14 -20.19 0.37 -8.10
C ALA A 14 -19.53 -1.00 -7.89
N GLN A 15 -19.62 -1.90 -8.87
CA GLN A 15 -18.99 -3.21 -8.80
C GLN A 15 -17.48 -3.09 -8.92
N LEU A 16 -16.99 -2.25 -9.84
CA LEU A 16 -15.56 -1.96 -9.95
C LEU A 16 -15.00 -1.46 -8.62
N ARG A 17 -15.64 -0.45 -8.00
CA ARG A 17 -15.22 0.04 -6.68
C ARG A 17 -15.24 -1.07 -5.65
N ARG A 18 -16.25 -1.94 -5.59
CA ARG A 18 -16.29 -3.05 -4.62
C ARG A 18 -15.12 -4.03 -4.81
N ALA A 19 -14.76 -4.32 -6.06
CA ALA A 19 -13.69 -5.23 -6.41
C ALA A 19 -12.29 -4.62 -6.28
N THR A 20 -12.17 -3.30 -6.04
CA THR A 20 -10.90 -2.59 -5.94
C THR A 20 -10.64 -1.98 -4.57
N ALA A 21 -9.38 -1.95 -4.14
CA ALA A 21 -8.91 -1.01 -3.13
C ALA A 21 -7.74 -0.20 -3.67
N ILE A 22 -7.74 1.10 -3.35
CA ILE A 22 -6.70 2.02 -3.75
C ILE A 22 -6.22 2.72 -2.49
N MET A 23 -4.91 2.71 -2.27
CA MET A 23 -4.23 3.52 -1.27
C MET A 23 -3.32 4.50 -2.00
N SER A 24 -3.65 5.78 -1.93
CA SER A 24 -2.82 6.88 -2.43
C SER A 24 -1.71 7.23 -1.45
N GLN A 25 -0.65 7.87 -1.95
CA GLN A 25 0.46 8.40 -1.13
C GLN A 25 -0.05 9.27 0.03
N ASP A 26 -1.02 10.15 -0.25
CA ASP A 26 -1.75 10.91 0.77
C ASP A 26 -2.88 10.08 1.37
N ALA A 27 -2.60 9.48 2.54
CA ALA A 27 -3.56 8.72 3.33
C ALA A 27 -4.62 9.62 3.97
N PHE A 28 -5.71 9.89 3.25
CA PHE A 28 -6.84 10.66 3.76
C PHE A 28 -7.59 9.91 4.86
N LEU A 29 -7.77 10.54 6.02
CA LEU A 29 -8.65 10.05 7.09
C LEU A 29 -9.82 11.00 7.33
N TRP A 30 -10.98 10.43 7.62
CA TRP A 30 -12.16 11.18 8.04
C TRP A 30 -11.97 11.69 9.47
N ASN A 31 -12.62 12.81 9.79
CA ASN A 31 -12.70 13.33 11.17
C ASN A 31 -13.66 12.47 12.02
N ASP A 32 -13.24 11.24 12.27
CA ASP A 32 -13.93 10.21 13.02
C ASP A 32 -12.89 9.40 13.82
N THR A 33 -13.33 8.42 14.59
CA THR A 33 -12.45 7.51 15.32
C THR A 33 -11.56 6.69 14.38
N ILE A 34 -10.44 6.19 14.89
CA ILE A 34 -9.60 5.23 14.16
C ILE A 34 -10.43 4.00 13.76
N ARG A 35 -11.29 3.51 14.67
CA ARG A 35 -12.22 2.39 14.42
C ARG A 35 -13.08 2.61 13.18
N GLU A 36 -13.81 3.72 13.13
CA GLU A 36 -14.70 4.01 12.00
C GLU A 36 -13.91 4.28 10.71
N ASN A 37 -12.74 4.91 10.83
CA ASN A 37 -11.85 5.07 9.70
C ASN A 37 -11.45 3.72 9.10
N ILE A 38 -11.09 2.71 9.91
CA ILE A 38 -10.76 1.37 9.40
C ILE A 38 -12.01 0.69 8.84
N ARG A 39 -13.14 0.73 9.58
CA ARG A 39 -14.43 0.14 9.17
C ARG A 39 -14.96 0.69 7.85
N PHE A 40 -14.57 1.90 7.47
CA PHE A 40 -14.88 2.47 6.15
C PHE A 40 -14.44 1.55 4.98
N GLY A 41 -13.42 0.70 5.17
CA GLY A 41 -13.01 -0.29 4.17
C GLY A 41 -14.09 -1.32 3.85
N ARG A 42 -14.93 -1.68 4.82
CA ARG A 42 -16.09 -2.57 4.65
C ARG A 42 -17.17 -2.27 5.69
N ALA A 43 -18.25 -1.63 5.23
CA ALA A 43 -19.40 -1.34 6.08
C ALA A 43 -19.96 -2.62 6.70
N GLY A 44 -20.28 -2.56 8.00
CA GLY A 44 -20.78 -3.69 8.77
C GLY A 44 -19.73 -4.65 9.31
N ALA A 45 -18.42 -4.41 9.07
CA ALA A 45 -17.37 -5.19 9.71
C ALA A 45 -17.40 -5.05 11.24
N GLY A 46 -17.31 -6.18 11.93
CA GLY A 46 -17.27 -6.23 13.40
C GLY A 46 -15.97 -5.68 13.97
N ASP A 47 -15.98 -5.38 15.27
CA ASP A 47 -14.79 -4.85 15.96
C ASP A 47 -13.57 -5.79 15.88
N ALA A 48 -13.80 -7.10 15.95
CA ALA A 48 -12.71 -8.08 15.83
C ALA A 48 -12.02 -8.02 14.46
N GLU A 49 -12.79 -7.84 13.39
CA GLU A 49 -12.26 -7.74 12.02
C GLU A 49 -11.50 -6.42 11.83
N VAL A 50 -11.98 -5.33 12.43
CA VAL A 50 -11.29 -4.03 12.45
C VAL A 50 -9.94 -4.14 13.17
N VAL A 51 -9.91 -4.82 14.31
CA VAL A 51 -8.67 -5.03 15.06
C VAL A 51 -7.69 -5.91 14.27
N GLU A 52 -8.17 -6.98 13.65
CA GLU A 52 -7.33 -7.86 12.84
C GLU A 52 -6.73 -7.14 11.63
N ALA A 53 -7.53 -6.34 10.92
CA ALA A 53 -7.03 -5.52 9.83
C ALA A 53 -5.98 -4.49 10.30
N ALA A 54 -6.15 -3.93 11.50
CA ALA A 54 -5.16 -3.05 12.11
C ALA A 54 -3.86 -3.79 12.48
N ARG A 55 -3.91 -5.06 12.91
CA ARG A 55 -2.70 -5.85 13.19
C ARG A 55 -1.89 -6.11 11.93
N ARG A 56 -2.56 -6.56 10.86
CA ARG A 56 -1.94 -6.76 9.54
C ARG A 56 -1.34 -5.48 8.95
N ALA A 57 -1.92 -4.33 9.29
CA ALA A 57 -1.37 -3.03 8.90
C ALA A 57 -0.29 -2.50 9.85
N GLN A 58 0.18 -3.30 10.81
CA GLN A 58 1.12 -2.89 11.86
C GLN A 58 0.63 -1.66 12.65
N ALA A 59 -0.68 -1.46 12.75
CA ALA A 59 -1.31 -0.30 13.37
C ALA A 59 -1.73 -0.55 14.82
N HIS A 60 -2.07 -1.79 15.16
CA HIS A 60 -2.66 -2.16 16.44
C HIS A 60 -1.85 -1.64 17.65
N ASP A 61 -0.56 -1.92 17.70
CA ASP A 61 0.29 -1.58 18.84
C ASP A 61 0.36 -0.08 19.14
N PHE A 62 0.37 0.76 18.11
CA PHE A 62 0.36 2.21 18.34
C PHE A 62 -1.03 2.68 18.76
N ILE A 63 -2.08 2.08 18.21
CA ILE A 63 -3.46 2.43 18.56
C ILE A 63 -3.69 2.13 20.04
N GLU A 64 -3.27 0.98 20.54
CA GLU A 64 -3.42 0.60 21.95
C GLU A 64 -2.65 1.50 22.93
N ARG A 65 -1.59 2.16 22.47
CA ARG A 65 -0.83 3.14 23.27
C ARG A 65 -1.49 4.51 23.35
N LEU A 66 -2.51 4.79 22.52
CA LEU A 66 -3.28 6.03 22.60
C LEU A 66 -4.23 5.96 23.79
N GLU A 67 -4.44 7.09 24.47
CA GLU A 67 -5.32 7.20 25.64
C GLU A 67 -6.73 6.63 25.40
N ARG A 68 -7.25 6.81 24.18
CA ARG A 68 -8.60 6.35 23.79
C ARG A 68 -8.58 5.15 22.86
N GLY A 69 -7.42 4.52 22.64
CA GLY A 69 -7.30 3.35 21.78
C GLY A 69 -7.89 3.61 20.38
N TYR A 70 -8.69 2.65 19.92
CA TYR A 70 -9.44 2.71 18.66
C TYR A 70 -10.49 3.83 18.59
N ASP A 71 -10.92 4.36 19.74
CA ASP A 71 -11.91 5.43 19.83
C ASP A 71 -11.23 6.82 19.81
N THR A 72 -9.92 6.88 19.58
CA THR A 72 -9.19 8.11 19.33
C THR A 72 -9.68 8.75 18.03
N LEU A 73 -10.04 10.04 18.08
CA LEU A 73 -10.41 10.81 16.91
C LEU A 73 -9.17 11.14 16.06
N CYS A 74 -9.25 10.88 14.75
CA CYS A 74 -8.18 11.18 13.80
C CYS A 74 -7.98 12.69 13.56
N GLY A 75 -9.01 13.51 13.79
CA GLY A 75 -9.01 14.93 13.43
C GLY A 75 -9.25 15.15 11.93
N GLU A 76 -9.39 16.41 11.53
CA GLU A 76 -9.54 16.76 10.11
C GLU A 76 -8.36 16.25 9.29
N ARG A 77 -8.66 15.42 8.27
CA ARG A 77 -7.65 14.78 7.41
C ARG A 77 -6.59 13.98 8.17
N GLY A 78 -6.92 13.47 9.37
CA GLY A 78 -5.98 12.70 10.19
C GLY A 78 -4.91 13.54 10.90
N SER A 79 -5.15 14.84 11.10
CA SER A 79 -4.18 15.77 11.69
C SER A 79 -3.65 15.40 13.08
N LYS A 80 -4.35 14.52 13.82
CA LYS A 80 -3.93 14.04 15.15
C LYS A 80 -2.98 12.84 15.10
N LEU A 81 -2.69 12.30 13.92
CA LEU A 81 -1.81 11.15 13.71
C LEU A 81 -0.57 11.57 12.93
N SER A 82 0.57 10.91 13.18
CA SER A 82 1.76 11.06 12.34
C SER A 82 1.53 10.53 10.92
N GLY A 83 2.40 10.88 9.97
CA GLY A 83 2.31 10.39 8.58
C GLY A 83 2.24 8.86 8.48
N GLY A 84 3.18 8.16 9.13
CA GLY A 84 3.21 6.70 9.17
C GLY A 84 2.04 6.07 9.94
N GLN A 85 1.46 6.75 10.93
CA GLN A 85 0.22 6.29 11.58
C GLN A 85 -0.97 6.40 10.62
N ARG A 86 -1.10 7.52 9.89
CA ARG A 86 -2.19 7.69 8.91
C ARG A 86 -2.11 6.66 7.79
N GLN A 87 -0.91 6.40 7.26
CA GLN A 87 -0.68 5.38 6.24
C GLN A 87 -1.12 4.00 6.73
N ARG A 88 -0.71 3.59 7.94
CA ARG A 88 -1.11 2.29 8.51
C ARG A 88 -2.61 2.18 8.76
N VAL A 89 -3.29 3.25 9.18
CA VAL A 89 -4.77 3.25 9.27
C VAL A 89 -5.42 3.12 7.89
N ALA A 90 -4.90 3.80 6.87
CA ALA A 90 -5.40 3.68 5.51
C ALA A 90 -5.18 2.27 4.95
N LEU A 91 -4.02 1.67 5.21
CA LEU A 91 -3.70 0.32 4.80
C LEU A 91 -4.57 -0.73 5.50
N ALA A 92 -4.92 -0.52 6.77
CA ALA A 92 -5.90 -1.36 7.47
C ALA A 92 -7.25 -1.39 6.74
N ARG A 93 -7.68 -0.31 6.07
CA ARG A 93 -8.90 -0.34 5.24
C ARG A 93 -8.75 -1.27 4.04
N VAL A 94 -7.57 -1.32 3.42
CA VAL A 94 -7.27 -2.22 2.30
C VAL A 94 -7.36 -3.67 2.77
N PHE A 95 -6.71 -3.99 3.89
CA PHE A 95 -6.77 -5.32 4.50
C PHE A 95 -8.19 -5.73 4.88
N LEU A 96 -8.99 -4.82 5.45
CA LEU A 96 -10.37 -5.11 5.84
C LEU A 96 -11.29 -5.36 4.63
N ARG A 97 -11.01 -4.68 3.51
CA ARG A 97 -11.82 -4.73 2.30
C ARG A 97 -11.62 -6.02 1.51
N ASP A 98 -10.40 -6.56 1.53
CA ASP A 98 -10.05 -7.83 0.88
C ASP A 98 -10.42 -7.91 -0.63
N PRO A 99 -10.08 -6.89 -1.44
CA PRO A 99 -10.54 -6.74 -2.83
C PRO A 99 -9.87 -7.73 -3.80
N ALA A 100 -10.38 -7.85 -5.03
CA ALA A 100 -9.73 -8.65 -6.08
C ALA A 100 -8.55 -7.92 -6.76
N LEU A 101 -8.61 -6.59 -6.81
CA LEU A 101 -7.57 -5.72 -7.35
C LEU A 101 -7.12 -4.70 -6.30
N VAL A 102 -5.82 -4.61 -6.08
CA VAL A 102 -5.22 -3.65 -5.13
C VAL A 102 -4.31 -2.69 -5.90
N VAL A 103 -4.36 -1.41 -5.55
CA VAL A 103 -3.41 -0.39 -6.02
C VAL A 103 -2.81 0.30 -4.81
N LEU A 104 -1.51 0.16 -4.60
CA LEU A 104 -0.78 0.77 -3.50
C LEU A 104 0.22 1.78 -4.04
N ASP A 105 0.16 3.00 -3.53
CA ASP A 105 1.09 4.07 -3.85
C ASP A 105 1.95 4.38 -2.63
N GLU A 106 3.21 3.96 -2.66
CA GLU A 106 4.18 4.07 -1.56
C GLU A 106 3.64 3.63 -0.17
N PRO A 107 3.19 2.37 0.02
CA PRO A 107 2.55 1.96 1.27
C PRO A 107 3.48 1.98 2.50
N THR A 108 4.81 2.08 2.31
CA THR A 108 5.81 1.97 3.37
C THR A 108 6.69 3.21 3.56
N SER A 109 6.47 4.31 2.82
CA SER A 109 7.44 5.42 2.75
C SER A 109 7.64 6.19 4.06
N ALA A 110 6.64 6.21 4.96
CA ALA A 110 6.73 6.91 6.24
C ALA A 110 6.99 5.99 7.44
N LEU A 111 7.53 4.78 7.21
CA LEU A 111 7.81 3.78 8.24
C LEU A 111 9.32 3.62 8.48
N ASP A 112 9.66 3.28 9.72
CA ASP A 112 10.99 2.79 10.08
C ASP A 112 11.24 1.39 9.50
N LEU A 113 12.51 1.00 9.38
CA LEU A 113 12.92 -0.25 8.72
C LEU A 113 12.35 -1.51 9.38
N GLU A 114 12.20 -1.51 10.71
CA GLU A 114 11.70 -2.68 11.45
C GLU A 114 10.20 -2.87 11.21
N THR A 115 9.43 -1.77 11.28
CA THR A 115 8.01 -1.79 10.95
C THR A 115 7.77 -2.10 9.47
N GLU A 116 8.60 -1.57 8.56
CA GLU A 116 8.54 -1.89 7.13
C GLU A 116 8.75 -3.38 6.87
N ALA A 117 9.77 -3.99 7.49
CA ALA A 117 10.05 -5.42 7.31
C ALA A 117 8.90 -6.32 7.77
N ARG A 118 8.28 -6.01 8.91
CA ARG A 118 7.07 -6.73 9.37
C ARG A 118 5.91 -6.53 8.42
N LEU A 119 5.67 -5.29 8.00
CA LEU A 119 4.57 -4.96 7.11
C LEU A 119 4.72 -5.64 5.73
N GLN A 120 5.94 -5.82 5.26
CA GLN A 120 6.20 -6.49 3.98
C GLN A 120 5.65 -7.93 3.97
N VAL A 121 5.74 -8.66 5.09
CA VAL A 121 5.16 -10.02 5.22
C VAL A 121 3.64 -9.98 5.03
N ASP A 122 2.97 -9.02 5.66
CA ASP A 122 1.51 -8.85 5.54
C ASP A 122 1.09 -8.38 4.13
N LEU A 123 1.90 -7.53 3.49
CA LEU A 123 1.70 -7.07 2.11
C LEU A 123 1.88 -8.21 1.10
N ASP A 124 2.90 -9.05 1.27
CA ASP A 124 3.12 -10.22 0.42
C ASP A 124 1.93 -11.19 0.54
N ALA A 125 1.43 -11.40 1.75
CA ALA A 125 0.21 -12.18 2.00
C ALA A 125 -1.06 -11.53 1.40
N LEU A 126 -1.16 -10.20 1.40
CA LEU A 126 -2.25 -9.48 0.74
C LEU A 126 -2.23 -9.68 -0.78
N CYS A 127 -1.04 -9.71 -1.38
CA CYS A 127 -0.88 -9.85 -2.82
C CYS A 127 -1.17 -11.27 -3.31
N HIS A 128 -1.04 -12.28 -2.44
CA HIS A 128 -1.26 -13.66 -2.82
C HIS A 128 -2.69 -13.90 -3.33
N GLY A 129 -2.81 -14.49 -4.53
CA GLY A 129 -4.10 -14.80 -5.15
C GLY A 129 -4.87 -13.60 -5.71
N ARG A 130 -4.22 -12.44 -5.83
CA ARG A 130 -4.84 -11.17 -6.26
C ARG A 130 -3.97 -10.44 -7.28
N THR A 131 -4.58 -9.55 -8.05
CA THR A 131 -3.80 -8.59 -8.85
C THR A 131 -3.48 -7.39 -7.98
N THR A 132 -2.19 -7.09 -7.82
CA THR A 132 -1.74 -5.90 -7.07
C THR A 132 -0.82 -5.05 -7.95
N PHE A 133 -1.14 -3.77 -8.07
CA PHE A 133 -0.23 -2.77 -8.60
C PHE A 133 0.41 -2.01 -7.43
N ILE A 134 1.74 -1.97 -7.40
CA ILE A 134 2.49 -1.21 -6.40
C ILE A 134 3.33 -0.16 -7.13
N VAL A 135 3.16 1.11 -6.76
CA VAL A 135 4.08 2.18 -7.10
C VAL A 135 5.13 2.23 -6.00
N ALA A 136 6.35 1.83 -6.33
CA ALA A 136 7.44 1.73 -5.39
C ALA A 136 8.46 2.85 -5.61
N HIS A 137 8.83 3.51 -4.51
CA HIS A 137 9.96 4.44 -4.45
C HIS A 137 11.16 3.86 -3.72
N ARG A 138 11.01 2.66 -3.12
CA ARG A 138 12.07 1.91 -2.46
C ARG A 138 12.26 0.56 -3.15
N LEU A 139 13.52 0.16 -3.34
CA LEU A 139 13.87 -1.15 -3.89
C LEU A 139 13.39 -2.33 -3.01
N SER A 140 13.25 -2.13 -1.69
CA SER A 140 12.74 -3.16 -0.76
C SER A 140 11.39 -3.72 -1.22
N THR A 141 10.50 -2.86 -1.68
CA THR A 141 9.14 -3.19 -2.13
C THR A 141 9.12 -3.92 -3.48
N LEU A 142 10.20 -3.85 -4.27
CA LEU A 142 10.29 -4.45 -5.60
C LEU A 142 10.80 -5.90 -5.58
N ARG A 143 11.19 -6.46 -4.43
CA ARG A 143 11.77 -7.81 -4.36
C ARG A 143 10.74 -8.93 -4.57
N SER A 144 9.48 -8.68 -4.22
CA SER A 144 8.42 -9.70 -4.22
C SER A 144 7.41 -9.53 -5.37
N VAL A 145 7.75 -8.79 -6.43
CA VAL A 145 6.84 -8.55 -7.57
C VAL A 145 7.12 -9.47 -8.75
N ASP A 146 6.06 -9.95 -9.40
CA ASP A 146 6.18 -10.81 -10.58
C ASP A 146 6.73 -10.06 -11.81
N ARG A 147 6.43 -8.77 -11.90
CA ARG A 147 6.66 -7.95 -13.09
C ARG A 147 6.81 -6.47 -12.73
N ILE A 148 7.75 -5.79 -13.38
CA ILE A 148 8.05 -4.37 -13.20
C ILE A 148 7.77 -3.63 -14.50
N LEU A 149 7.07 -2.49 -14.39
CA LEU A 149 6.80 -1.58 -15.49
C LEU A 149 7.53 -0.26 -15.23
N VAL A 150 8.49 0.08 -16.09
CA VAL A 150 9.26 1.32 -15.95
C VAL A 150 8.61 2.42 -16.78
N PHE A 151 8.14 3.47 -16.11
CA PHE A 151 7.57 4.63 -16.77
C PHE A 151 8.61 5.73 -16.99
N ARG A 152 8.60 6.32 -18.19
CA ARG A 152 9.34 7.54 -18.53
C ARG A 152 8.50 8.41 -19.44
N GLN A 153 8.30 9.68 -19.04
CA GLN A 153 7.53 10.66 -19.82
C GLN A 153 6.15 10.15 -20.26
N GLY A 154 5.44 9.48 -19.36
CA GLY A 154 4.09 8.96 -19.60
C GLY A 154 4.02 7.69 -20.47
N ARG A 155 5.16 7.03 -20.73
CA ARG A 155 5.22 5.77 -21.50
C ARG A 155 5.94 4.69 -20.72
N ILE A 156 5.51 3.44 -20.89
CA ILE A 156 6.26 2.27 -20.43
C ILE A 156 7.45 2.11 -21.38
N VAL A 157 8.67 2.20 -20.85
CA VAL A 157 9.93 2.06 -21.61
C VAL A 157 10.60 0.71 -21.39
N GLU A 158 10.33 0.06 -20.26
CA GLU A 158 10.81 -1.28 -19.94
C GLU A 158 9.72 -2.04 -19.20
N ASP A 159 9.67 -3.35 -19.44
CA ASP A 159 8.64 -4.23 -18.95
C ASP A 159 9.22 -5.65 -18.82
N GLY A 160 9.27 -6.18 -17.59
CA GLY A 160 9.74 -7.54 -17.36
C GLY A 160 9.94 -7.87 -15.88
N PRO A 161 10.38 -9.11 -15.58
CA PRO A 161 10.77 -9.49 -14.22
C PRO A 161 12.06 -8.77 -13.81
N LEU A 162 12.28 -8.64 -12.49
CA LEU A 162 13.41 -7.91 -11.88
C LEU A 162 14.76 -8.26 -12.53
N GLU A 163 15.09 -9.55 -12.57
CA GLU A 163 16.39 -10.02 -13.08
C GLU A 163 16.61 -9.69 -14.56
N ALA A 164 15.54 -9.77 -15.37
CA ALA A 164 15.63 -9.43 -16.78
C ALA A 164 15.90 -7.94 -16.98
N LEU A 165 15.27 -7.07 -16.18
CA LEU A 165 15.47 -5.63 -16.25
C LEU A 165 16.86 -5.20 -15.75
N LEU A 166 17.39 -5.86 -14.71
CA LEU A 166 18.75 -5.63 -14.22
C LEU A 166 19.83 -6.06 -15.22
N ALA A 167 19.56 -7.09 -16.01
CA ALA A 167 20.49 -7.58 -17.01
C ALA A 167 20.67 -6.65 -18.22
N ILE A 168 19.75 -5.69 -18.46
CA ILE A 168 19.81 -4.77 -19.60
C ILE A 168 20.98 -3.77 -19.41
N PRO A 169 22.04 -3.84 -20.25
CA PRO A 169 23.13 -2.87 -20.16
C PRO A 169 22.63 -1.46 -20.44
N GLY A 170 22.82 -0.53 -19.51
CA GLY A 170 22.32 0.84 -19.63
C GLY A 170 20.80 0.98 -19.53
N GLY A 171 20.08 -0.06 -19.08
CA GLY A 171 18.64 -0.01 -18.84
C GLY A 171 18.23 1.13 -17.89
N HIS A 172 17.02 1.64 -18.06
CA HIS A 172 16.43 2.66 -17.19
C HIS A 172 16.22 2.12 -15.78
N PHE A 173 15.66 0.92 -15.64
CA PHE A 173 15.47 0.27 -14.36
C PHE A 173 16.78 0.10 -13.61
N ARG A 174 17.79 -0.48 -14.28
CA ARG A 174 19.12 -0.70 -13.70
C ARG A 174 19.73 0.59 -13.19
N ARG A 175 19.65 1.69 -13.94
CA ARG A 175 20.15 3.00 -13.51
C ARG A 175 19.42 3.54 -12.28
N LEU A 176 18.09 3.41 -12.23
CA LEU A 176 17.30 3.80 -11.06
C LEU A 176 17.69 2.97 -9.83
N HIS A 177 17.90 1.67 -10.04
CA HIS A 177 18.34 0.74 -8.99
C HIS A 177 19.71 1.13 -8.44
N GLU A 178 20.69 1.36 -9.31
CA GLU A 178 22.05 1.77 -8.93
C GLU A 178 22.05 3.07 -8.10
N LEU A 179 21.26 4.07 -8.50
CA LEU A 179 21.12 5.33 -7.75
C LEU A 179 20.60 5.14 -6.33
N GLN A 180 19.63 4.25 -6.12
CA GLN A 180 19.09 3.99 -4.78
C GLN A 180 20.05 3.18 -3.90
N THR A 181 20.85 2.27 -4.48
CA THR A 181 21.87 1.53 -3.73
C THR A 181 23.08 2.37 -3.32
N VAL A 182 23.46 3.37 -4.12
CA VAL A 182 24.59 4.26 -3.78
C VAL A 182 24.24 5.21 -2.63
N VAL A 183 22.99 5.67 -2.56
CA VAL A 183 22.52 6.54 -1.47
C VAL A 183 22.51 5.79 -0.13
N THR A 184 22.11 4.51 -0.10
CA THR A 184 22.10 3.72 1.14
C THR A 184 23.49 3.47 1.74
N VAL A 185 24.56 3.46 0.93
CA VAL A 185 25.94 3.24 1.43
C VAL A 185 26.57 4.55 1.94
N ALA A 186 26.07 5.71 1.50
CA ALA A 186 26.58 7.00 1.92
C ALA A 186 26.01 7.48 3.28
N ASP A 187 24.82 7.00 3.67
CA ASP A 187 24.20 7.30 4.98
C ASP A 187 24.68 6.38 6.12
N GLU A 188 25.49 5.36 5.83
CA GLU A 188 26.12 4.47 6.83
C GLU A 188 27.60 4.83 7.13
N GLY A 189 28.06 6.01 6.68
CA GLY A 189 29.44 6.50 6.80
C GLY A 189 29.66 7.59 7.85
#